data_AF-A0A2N6EZ66-F1
#
_entry.id   AF-A0A2N6EZ66-F1
#
_cell.length_a   1.000
_cell.length_b   1.000
_cell.length_c   1.000
_cell.angle_alpha   90.00
_cell.angle_beta   90.00
_cell.angle_gamma   90.00
#
_symmetry.space_group_name_H-M   'P 1'
#
loop_
_entity.id
_entity.type
_entity.pdbx_description
1 polymer ?
#
loop_
_entity_poly.entity_id
_entity_poly.type
_entity_poly.pdbx_seq_one_letter_code
_entity_poly.pdbx_strand_id
1 'polypeptide(L)'
;MTEDKNSGKKIQVRVPAEVARIMKQWGGREMKLAAARGALPMSGPHLVTVLFVFCYGQDEELKSEALKTLRELSPQILTSAIKQADVIPEVLDMIARIRHRDPKVMQPLLTSRNLPLKTLLFLAERVSGETLEIIAANEQAMLKAPALKTMIINNPHAEKGLKAKLGWSPEPVVESRQQPEQVVLEQGQARPAAETSQEDDAFCEEGEFSDFEDDDLSKYQKLLEMPVSEKIKMAMTGDKEWRTLLLRESNKLVTSAVLKNPRISESEVIMVAKNRASSDDMIRIILLNKEWVKHYEIKKALAVHPRTPLQKAMRFMGFLSEKDLKDISRSKQVPQAIATNARRLLAAKSRNR
;
A
#
# COMPACT_ATOMS: atom_id res chain seq x y z
N MET A 1 10.66 1.90 -18.48
CA MET A 1 12.05 1.83 -18.00
C MET A 1 12.31 3.12 -17.27
N THR A 2 12.38 3.07 -15.94
CA THR A 2 12.65 4.21 -15.07
C THR A 2 13.86 3.82 -14.23
N GLU A 3 14.90 4.63 -14.26
CA GLU A 3 16.20 4.28 -13.71
C GLU A 3 16.19 4.42 -12.18
N ASP A 4 16.54 3.35 -11.47
CA ASP A 4 16.72 3.39 -10.02
C ASP A 4 17.93 4.26 -9.68
N LYS A 5 17.68 5.54 -9.36
CA LYS A 5 18.66 6.46 -8.78
C LYS A 5 18.97 6.08 -7.33
N ASN A 6 19.62 4.94 -7.16
CA ASN A 6 20.20 4.50 -5.90
C ASN A 6 21.35 5.45 -5.51
N SER A 7 21.01 6.52 -4.78
CA SER A 7 21.97 7.52 -4.31
C SER A 7 22.94 6.87 -3.32
N GLY A 8 24.18 6.65 -3.77
CA GLY A 8 25.18 5.84 -3.08
C GLY A 8 25.57 6.36 -1.70
N LYS A 9 24.78 6.00 -0.68
CA LYS A 9 25.04 6.30 0.73
C LYS A 9 26.26 5.50 1.18
N LYS A 10 27.43 6.14 1.16
CA LYS A 10 28.74 5.54 1.49
C LYS A 10 28.72 4.97 2.91
N ILE A 11 28.55 3.66 3.05
CA ILE A 11 28.57 2.96 4.34
C ILE A 11 30.03 2.80 4.78
N GLN A 12 30.43 3.46 5.86
CA GLN A 12 31.77 3.30 6.45
C GLN A 12 31.80 2.07 7.36
N VAL A 13 32.00 0.90 6.77
CA VAL A 13 32.03 -0.38 7.48
C VAL A 13 33.42 -0.67 8.05
N ARG A 14 33.49 -1.05 9.33
CA ARG A 14 34.71 -1.58 9.96
C ARG A 14 34.89 -3.05 9.59
N VAL A 15 35.63 -3.32 8.52
CA VAL A 15 35.99 -4.69 8.09
C VAL A 15 37.00 -5.30 9.08
N PRO A 16 36.82 -6.57 9.52
CA PRO A 16 37.78 -7.27 10.37
C PRO A 16 39.21 -7.23 9.82
N ALA A 17 40.19 -7.00 10.71
CA ALA A 17 41.58 -6.74 10.34
C ALA A 17 42.21 -7.88 9.51
N GLU A 18 41.76 -9.11 9.70
CA GLU A 18 42.23 -10.29 8.96
C GLU A 18 41.74 -10.31 7.51
N VAL A 19 40.46 -9.99 7.30
CA VAL A 19 39.88 -9.85 5.96
C VAL A 19 40.54 -8.69 5.23
N ALA A 20 40.78 -7.57 5.91
CA ALA A 20 41.52 -6.44 5.37
C ALA A 20 42.99 -6.78 5.03
N ARG A 21 43.64 -7.69 5.79
CA ARG A 21 44.99 -8.21 5.51
C ARG A 21 45.00 -9.06 4.24
N ILE A 22 44.05 -10.00 4.12
CA ILE A 22 43.87 -10.89 2.96
C ILE A 22 43.58 -10.06 1.69
N MET A 23 42.63 -9.12 1.75
CA MET A 23 42.28 -8.28 0.60
C MET A 23 43.43 -7.37 0.13
N LYS A 24 44.33 -6.95 1.03
CA LYS A 24 45.55 -6.20 0.67
C LYS A 24 46.60 -7.05 -0.06
N GLN A 25 46.54 -8.38 0.06
CA GLN A 25 47.43 -9.30 -0.65
C GLN A 25 46.92 -9.66 -2.07
N TRP A 26 45.68 -9.27 -2.42
CA TRP A 26 45.06 -9.57 -3.72
C TRP A 26 45.32 -8.49 -4.78
N GLY A 27 46.45 -8.64 -5.49
CA GLY A 27 46.85 -7.68 -6.54
C GLY A 27 45.98 -7.68 -7.81
N GLY A 28 45.62 -8.86 -8.34
CA GLY A 28 44.99 -9.01 -9.66
C GLY A 28 43.45 -8.99 -9.68
N ARG A 29 42.86 -8.47 -10.76
CA ARG A 29 41.39 -8.53 -11.02
C ARG A 29 40.89 -9.98 -11.06
N GLU A 30 41.67 -10.90 -11.64
CA GLU A 30 41.35 -12.34 -11.71
C GLU A 30 41.23 -12.97 -10.33
N MET A 31 42.12 -12.61 -9.39
CA MET A 31 42.06 -13.10 -8.01
C MET A 31 40.82 -12.56 -7.27
N LYS A 32 40.39 -11.33 -7.57
CA LYS A 32 39.12 -10.78 -7.06
C LYS A 32 37.90 -11.48 -7.68
N LEU A 33 37.94 -11.85 -8.96
CA LEU A 33 36.89 -12.65 -9.61
C LEU A 33 36.81 -14.08 -9.03
N ALA A 34 37.96 -14.72 -8.78
CA ALA A 34 38.02 -16.01 -8.08
C ALA A 34 37.48 -15.92 -6.65
N ALA A 35 37.78 -14.83 -5.93
CA ALA A 35 37.20 -14.54 -4.62
C ALA A 35 35.68 -14.34 -4.68
N ALA A 36 35.18 -13.57 -5.65
CA ALA A 36 33.75 -13.32 -5.83
C ALA A 36 32.95 -14.59 -6.17
N ARG A 37 33.59 -15.56 -6.85
CA ARG A 37 33.05 -16.92 -7.09
C ARG A 37 33.12 -17.86 -5.89
N GLY A 38 33.82 -17.49 -4.81
CA GLY A 38 34.07 -18.36 -3.67
C GLY A 38 35.10 -19.47 -3.93
N ALA A 39 35.96 -19.33 -4.96
CA ALA A 39 36.94 -20.34 -5.35
C ALA A 39 38.26 -20.29 -4.57
N LEU A 40 38.41 -19.38 -3.60
CA LEU A 40 39.61 -19.27 -2.76
C LEU A 40 39.48 -20.07 -1.46
N PRO A 41 40.56 -20.74 -0.99
CA PRO A 41 40.55 -21.46 0.28
C PRO A 41 40.57 -20.46 1.46
N MET A 42 39.40 -20.15 2.00
CA MET A 42 39.22 -19.25 3.14
C MET A 42 38.04 -19.70 4.02
N SER A 43 37.98 -19.23 5.28
CA SER A 43 36.87 -19.59 6.16
C SER A 43 35.54 -18.99 5.67
N GLY A 44 34.44 -19.72 5.85
CA GLY A 44 33.10 -19.30 5.44
C GLY A 44 32.72 -17.88 5.90
N PRO A 45 32.97 -17.48 7.17
CA PRO A 45 32.70 -16.13 7.64
C PRO A 45 33.54 -15.05 6.95
N HIS A 46 34.81 -15.31 6.66
CA HIS A 46 35.63 -14.37 5.90
C HIS A 46 35.15 -14.26 4.45
N LEU A 47 34.73 -15.37 3.82
CA LEU A 47 34.17 -15.37 2.47
C LEU A 47 32.92 -14.49 2.39
N VAL A 48 31.95 -14.69 3.30
CA VAL A 48 30.73 -13.88 3.38
C VAL A 48 31.06 -12.39 3.59
N THR A 49 32.08 -12.08 4.40
CA THR A 49 32.57 -10.70 4.60
C THR A 49 33.19 -10.10 3.33
N VAL A 50 33.96 -10.87 2.57
CA VAL A 50 34.53 -10.43 1.28
C VAL A 50 33.44 -10.20 0.23
N LEU A 51 32.48 -11.12 0.14
CA LEU A 51 31.34 -11.00 -0.78
C LEU A 51 30.53 -9.73 -0.50
N PHE A 52 30.33 -9.38 0.77
CA PHE A 52 29.75 -8.08 1.15
C PHE A 52 30.54 -6.89 0.61
N VAL A 53 31.87 -6.87 0.77
CA VAL A 53 32.71 -5.76 0.26
C VAL A 53 32.65 -5.66 -1.28
N PHE A 54 32.51 -6.77 -2.00
CA PHE A 54 32.27 -6.75 -3.45
C PHE A 54 30.85 -6.27 -3.82
N CYS A 55 29.81 -6.65 -3.07
CA CYS A 55 28.44 -6.19 -3.33
C CYS A 55 28.26 -4.67 -3.15
N TYR A 56 29.06 -4.04 -2.29
CA TYR A 56 29.12 -2.58 -2.09
C TYR A 56 30.33 -1.91 -2.79
N GLY A 57 31.03 -2.64 -3.66
CA GLY A 57 32.13 -2.13 -4.48
C GLY A 57 31.66 -1.30 -5.68
N GLN A 58 32.63 -0.72 -6.41
CA GLN A 58 32.38 0.02 -7.66
C GLN A 58 32.33 -0.90 -8.89
N ASP A 59 32.88 -2.11 -8.79
CA ASP A 59 32.97 -3.09 -9.88
C ASP A 59 31.65 -3.87 -10.05
N GLU A 60 30.78 -3.43 -10.95
CA GLU A 60 29.46 -4.04 -11.20
C GLU A 60 29.55 -5.53 -11.58
N GLU A 61 30.64 -5.95 -12.25
CA GLU A 61 30.92 -7.36 -12.56
C GLU A 61 31.13 -8.20 -11.30
N LEU A 62 32.04 -7.78 -10.40
CA LEU A 62 32.32 -8.45 -9.12
C LEU A 62 31.07 -8.50 -8.23
N LYS A 63 30.33 -7.40 -8.17
CA LYS A 63 29.02 -7.30 -7.49
C LYS A 63 28.00 -8.30 -8.05
N SER A 64 27.93 -8.45 -9.38
CA SER A 64 27.01 -9.39 -10.02
C SER A 64 27.35 -10.86 -9.72
N GLU A 65 28.64 -11.20 -9.66
CA GLU A 65 29.13 -12.56 -9.39
C GLU A 65 28.98 -12.90 -7.91
N ALA A 66 29.39 -12.00 -7.01
CA ALA A 66 29.23 -12.16 -5.57
C ALA A 66 27.75 -12.36 -5.16
N LEU A 67 26.81 -11.69 -5.84
CA LEU A 67 25.37 -11.89 -5.64
C LEU A 67 24.85 -13.25 -6.14
N LYS A 68 25.51 -13.92 -7.10
CA LYS A 68 25.21 -15.31 -7.46
C LYS A 68 25.73 -16.26 -6.38
N THR A 69 27.00 -16.13 -6.02
CA THR A 69 27.63 -16.96 -4.98
C THR A 69 26.90 -16.84 -3.63
N LEU A 70 26.41 -15.66 -3.23
CA LEU A 70 25.57 -15.51 -2.03
C LEU A 70 24.19 -16.22 -2.13
N ARG A 71 23.64 -16.45 -3.33
CA ARG A 71 22.42 -17.24 -3.57
C ARG A 71 22.68 -18.75 -3.69
N GLU A 72 23.90 -19.15 -4.04
CA GLU A 72 24.29 -20.55 -4.26
C GLU A 72 24.99 -21.17 -3.04
N LEU A 73 25.62 -20.37 -2.18
CA LEU A 73 26.31 -20.81 -0.95
C LEU A 73 25.42 -21.67 -0.03
N SER A 74 26.05 -22.60 0.69
CA SER A 74 25.32 -23.50 1.59
C SER A 74 24.81 -22.78 2.85
N PRO A 75 23.64 -23.17 3.41
CA PRO A 75 23.11 -22.60 4.65
C PRO A 75 24.07 -22.73 5.85
N GLN A 76 24.97 -23.73 5.85
CA GLN A 76 25.97 -23.94 6.90
C GLN A 76 27.08 -22.87 6.88
N ILE A 77 27.49 -22.41 5.69
CA ILE A 77 28.47 -21.32 5.57
C ILE A 77 27.85 -20.00 6.06
N LEU A 78 26.59 -19.74 5.70
CA LEU A 78 25.87 -18.55 6.19
C LEU A 78 25.64 -18.62 7.70
N THR A 79 25.24 -19.78 8.24
CA THR A 79 25.02 -19.98 9.68
C THR A 79 26.31 -19.86 10.49
N SER A 80 27.45 -20.35 9.98
CA SER A 80 28.73 -20.18 10.66
C SER A 80 29.24 -18.73 10.62
N ALA A 81 28.91 -17.96 9.57
CA ALA A 81 29.13 -16.52 9.55
C ALA A 81 28.27 -15.80 10.60
N ILE A 82 26.96 -16.02 10.60
CA ILE A 82 25.98 -15.41 11.52
C ILE A 82 26.33 -15.66 13.02
N LYS A 83 26.91 -16.82 13.34
CA LYS A 83 27.24 -17.21 14.72
C LYS A 83 28.49 -16.54 15.31
N GLN A 84 29.28 -15.78 14.54
CA GLN A 84 30.41 -15.04 15.10
C GLN A 84 29.92 -13.83 15.93
N ALA A 85 30.71 -13.42 16.93
CA ALA A 85 30.39 -12.24 17.74
C ALA A 85 30.62 -10.92 16.95
N ASP A 86 31.70 -10.86 16.17
CA ASP A 86 32.18 -9.64 15.50
C ASP A 86 31.55 -9.41 14.11
N VAL A 87 30.33 -9.90 13.88
CA VAL A 87 29.65 -9.75 12.58
C VAL A 87 29.14 -8.32 12.41
N ILE A 88 29.52 -7.73 11.28
CA ILE A 88 29.03 -6.44 10.78
C ILE A 88 27.49 -6.48 10.63
N PRO A 89 26.72 -5.56 11.25
CA PRO A 89 25.26 -5.53 11.15
C PRO A 89 24.74 -5.46 9.70
N GLU A 90 25.44 -4.75 8.81
CA GLU A 90 25.11 -4.65 7.39
C GLU A 90 25.34 -5.96 6.61
N VAL A 91 26.24 -6.84 7.08
CA VAL A 91 26.37 -8.20 6.53
C VAL A 91 25.14 -9.03 6.88
N LEU A 92 24.61 -8.91 8.11
CA LEU A 92 23.36 -9.55 8.50
C LEU A 92 22.17 -9.01 7.68
N ASP A 93 22.09 -7.70 7.46
CA ASP A 93 21.06 -7.08 6.59
C ASP A 93 21.14 -7.59 5.14
N MET A 94 22.35 -7.74 4.58
CA MET A 94 22.55 -8.30 3.25
C MET A 94 22.11 -9.78 3.16
N ILE A 95 22.49 -10.61 4.14
CA ILE A 95 22.08 -12.03 4.19
C ILE A 95 20.55 -12.14 4.32
N ALA A 96 19.94 -11.36 5.21
CA ALA A 96 18.50 -11.31 5.41
C ALA A 96 17.76 -10.94 4.12
N ARG A 97 18.21 -9.90 3.38
CA ARG A 97 17.61 -9.54 2.08
C ARG A 97 17.68 -10.67 1.07
N ILE A 98 18.83 -11.34 0.95
CA ILE A 98 19.06 -12.38 -0.07
C ILE A 98 18.38 -13.72 0.29
N ARG A 99 18.31 -14.08 1.57
CA ARG A 99 17.89 -15.42 2.04
C ARG A 99 16.65 -15.44 2.96
N HIS A 100 15.84 -14.39 2.98
CA HIS A 100 14.58 -14.28 3.75
C HIS A 100 13.61 -15.49 3.63
N ARG A 101 13.74 -16.33 2.60
CA ARG A 101 12.91 -17.52 2.35
C ARG A 101 13.49 -18.84 2.89
N ASP A 102 14.72 -18.87 3.42
CA ASP A 102 15.34 -20.08 3.99
C ASP A 102 15.28 -20.06 5.53
N PRO A 103 14.37 -20.83 6.17
CA PRO A 103 14.20 -20.80 7.62
C PRO A 103 15.49 -21.22 8.37
N LYS A 104 16.34 -22.06 7.77
CA LYS A 104 17.57 -22.57 8.42
C LYS A 104 18.65 -21.49 8.55
N VAL A 105 18.63 -20.47 7.68
CA VAL A 105 19.48 -19.27 7.80
C VAL A 105 18.79 -18.21 8.66
N MET A 106 17.47 -18.11 8.58
CA MET A 106 16.69 -17.11 9.30
C MET A 106 16.61 -17.33 10.82
N GLN A 107 16.43 -18.57 11.30
CA GLN A 107 16.43 -18.89 12.73
C GLN A 107 17.69 -18.38 13.48
N PRO A 108 18.93 -18.74 13.10
CA PRO A 108 20.13 -18.24 13.78
C PRO A 108 20.36 -16.74 13.58
N LEU A 109 19.93 -16.17 12.44
CA LEU A 109 20.02 -14.73 12.19
C LEU A 109 19.16 -13.96 13.20
N LEU A 110 17.91 -14.37 13.40
CA LEU A 110 16.97 -13.76 14.34
C LEU A 110 17.35 -13.95 15.82
N THR A 111 18.14 -14.97 16.14
CA THR A 111 18.71 -15.18 17.49
C THR A 111 19.93 -14.27 17.75
N SER A 112 20.52 -13.66 16.70
CA SER A 112 21.70 -12.81 16.86
C SER A 112 21.35 -11.43 17.46
N ARG A 113 22.14 -10.99 18.44
CA ARG A 113 21.91 -9.72 19.17
C ARG A 113 22.22 -8.45 18.37
N ASN A 114 22.96 -8.56 17.26
CA ASN A 114 23.50 -7.42 16.52
C ASN A 114 22.68 -7.05 15.26
N LEU A 115 21.41 -7.47 15.19
CA LEU A 115 20.54 -7.20 14.05
C LEU A 115 20.09 -5.72 14.00
N PRO A 116 20.17 -5.04 12.84
CA PRO A 116 19.55 -3.74 12.66
C PRO A 116 18.02 -3.82 12.76
N LEU A 117 17.40 -2.87 13.44
CA LEU A 117 15.93 -2.75 13.50
C LEU A 117 15.30 -2.63 12.10
N LYS A 118 16.01 -2.01 11.15
CA LYS A 118 15.60 -1.91 9.73
C LYS A 118 15.51 -3.28 9.05
N THR A 119 16.37 -4.22 9.43
CA THR A 119 16.35 -5.60 8.96
C THR A 119 15.18 -6.34 9.59
N LEU A 120 14.94 -6.19 10.89
CA LEU A 120 13.80 -6.80 11.58
C LEU A 120 12.45 -6.34 11.00
N LEU A 121 12.29 -5.05 10.68
CA LEU A 121 11.08 -4.53 10.01
C LEU A 121 10.88 -5.13 8.60
N PHE A 122 11.94 -5.19 7.79
CA PHE A 122 11.92 -5.82 6.46
C PHE A 122 11.56 -7.33 6.51
N LEU A 123 12.01 -8.02 7.56
CA LEU A 123 11.71 -9.42 7.79
C LEU A 123 10.27 -9.62 8.30
N ALA A 124 9.79 -8.77 9.20
CA ALA A 124 8.43 -8.82 9.73
C ALA A 124 7.34 -8.67 8.66
N GLU A 125 7.62 -8.02 7.54
CA GLU A 125 6.74 -7.94 6.35
C GLU A 125 6.65 -9.27 5.57
N ARG A 126 7.74 -10.05 5.52
CA ARG A 126 7.98 -11.08 4.47
C ARG A 126 8.17 -12.51 4.98
N VAL A 127 8.54 -12.68 6.25
CA VAL A 127 8.82 -13.96 6.89
C VAL A 127 7.51 -14.63 7.34
N SER A 128 7.50 -15.96 7.41
CA SER A 128 6.33 -16.78 7.78
C SER A 128 6.67 -17.80 8.87
N GLY A 129 5.63 -18.41 9.46
CA GLY A 129 5.73 -19.55 10.38
C GLY A 129 6.60 -19.29 11.61
N GLU A 130 7.32 -20.33 12.06
CA GLU A 130 8.23 -20.31 13.23
C GLU A 130 9.13 -19.07 13.29
N THR A 131 9.71 -18.68 12.15
CA THR A 131 10.64 -17.54 12.08
C THR A 131 9.97 -16.19 12.32
N LEU A 132 8.64 -16.09 12.20
CA LEU A 132 7.89 -14.91 12.61
C LEU A 132 7.53 -14.94 14.10
N GLU A 133 7.34 -16.12 14.70
CA GLU A 133 7.19 -16.28 16.16
C GLU A 133 8.48 -15.90 16.89
N ILE A 134 9.65 -16.24 16.35
CA ILE A 134 10.95 -15.85 16.90
C ILE A 134 11.13 -14.31 16.90
N ILE A 135 10.60 -13.61 15.88
CA ILE A 135 10.56 -12.13 15.88
C ILE A 135 9.60 -11.63 16.97
N ALA A 136 8.41 -12.23 17.08
CA ALA A 136 7.39 -11.82 18.04
C ALA A 136 7.80 -12.05 19.52
N ALA A 137 8.59 -13.09 19.79
CA ALA A 137 9.15 -13.39 21.11
C ALA A 137 10.29 -12.43 21.53
N ASN A 138 10.79 -11.58 20.63
CA ASN A 138 11.86 -10.63 20.93
C ASN A 138 11.30 -9.33 21.52
N GLU A 139 10.96 -9.37 22.82
CA GLU A 139 10.44 -8.23 23.58
C GLU A 139 11.33 -6.97 23.46
N GLN A 140 12.65 -7.14 23.44
CA GLN A 140 13.59 -6.01 23.31
C GLN A 140 13.52 -5.33 21.93
N ALA A 141 13.14 -6.04 20.88
CA ALA A 141 12.88 -5.46 19.56
C ALA A 141 11.51 -4.76 19.52
N MET A 142 10.49 -5.35 20.14
CA MET A 142 9.14 -4.77 20.25
C MET A 142 9.14 -3.43 21.01
N LEU A 143 9.83 -3.36 22.16
CA LEU A 143 9.96 -2.14 22.96
C LEU A 143 10.70 -1.01 22.22
N LYS A 144 11.68 -1.34 21.38
CA LYS A 144 12.48 -0.37 20.61
C LYS A 144 11.81 0.08 19.30
N ALA A 145 10.82 -0.66 18.81
CA ALA A 145 10.14 -0.37 17.56
C ALA A 145 8.67 -0.85 17.63
N PRO A 146 7.71 -0.03 18.12
CA PRO A 146 6.30 -0.40 18.11
C PRO A 146 5.76 -0.68 16.69
N ALA A 147 6.38 -0.11 15.66
CA ALA A 147 6.13 -0.45 14.25
C ALA A 147 6.37 -1.93 13.90
N LEU A 148 7.20 -2.66 14.67
CA LEU A 148 7.41 -4.11 14.46
C LEU A 148 6.11 -4.89 14.72
N LYS A 149 5.36 -4.50 15.76
CA LYS A 149 4.06 -5.07 16.12
C LYS A 149 3.04 -4.92 15.00
N THR A 150 2.92 -3.71 14.43
CA THR A 150 1.97 -3.43 13.34
C THR A 150 2.35 -4.15 12.05
N MET A 151 3.65 -4.27 11.73
CA MET A 151 4.11 -5.05 10.57
C MET A 151 3.78 -6.54 10.70
N ILE A 152 3.93 -7.15 11.88
CA ILE A 152 3.55 -8.57 12.09
C ILE A 152 2.02 -8.77 12.01
N ILE A 153 1.22 -7.81 12.50
CA ILE A 153 -0.24 -7.85 12.36
C ILE A 153 -0.65 -7.71 10.88
N ASN A 154 0.03 -6.87 10.10
CA ASN A 154 -0.23 -6.67 8.67
C ASN A 154 0.28 -7.82 7.77
N ASN A 155 1.27 -8.59 8.22
CA ASN A 155 1.87 -9.69 7.46
C ASN A 155 0.80 -10.73 7.05
N PRO A 156 0.67 -11.08 5.75
CA PRO A 156 -0.27 -12.09 5.25
C PRO A 156 -0.05 -13.51 5.81
N HIS A 157 1.15 -13.82 6.27
CA HIS A 157 1.60 -15.13 6.73
C HIS A 157 1.71 -15.28 8.26
N ALA A 158 1.34 -14.25 9.03
CA ALA A 158 1.20 -14.36 10.47
C ALA A 158 -0.06 -15.14 10.86
N GLU A 159 0.09 -16.14 11.73
CA GLU A 159 -1.04 -16.93 12.22
C GLU A 159 -2.00 -16.12 13.08
N LYS A 160 -3.29 -16.49 13.05
CA LYS A 160 -4.35 -15.82 13.84
C LYS A 160 -4.03 -15.81 15.34
N GLY A 161 -3.46 -16.90 15.88
CA GLY A 161 -3.03 -16.99 17.28
C GLY A 161 -1.88 -16.04 17.62
N LEU A 162 -0.90 -15.89 16.70
CA LEU A 162 0.20 -14.94 16.87
C LEU A 162 -0.30 -13.49 16.83
N LYS A 163 -1.21 -13.18 15.89
CA LYS A 163 -1.85 -11.86 15.82
C LYS A 163 -2.65 -11.56 17.10
N ALA A 164 -3.44 -12.51 17.60
CA ALA A 164 -4.20 -12.35 18.83
C ALA A 164 -3.30 -12.08 20.06
N LYS A 165 -2.17 -12.81 20.21
CA LYS A 165 -1.15 -12.52 21.24
C LYS A 165 -0.58 -11.10 21.14
N LEU A 166 -0.52 -10.55 19.93
CA LEU A 166 -0.09 -9.17 19.66
C LEU A 166 -1.24 -8.15 19.72
N GLY A 167 -2.41 -8.51 20.25
CA GLY A 167 -3.55 -7.59 20.45
C GLY A 167 -4.41 -7.33 19.21
N TRP A 168 -4.32 -8.19 18.17
CA TRP A 168 -5.28 -8.17 17.07
C TRP A 168 -6.58 -8.87 17.50
N SER A 169 -7.63 -8.09 17.74
CA SER A 169 -9.00 -8.62 17.77
C SER A 169 -9.51 -8.77 16.34
N PRO A 170 -10.25 -9.84 15.99
CA PRO A 170 -11.20 -9.75 14.88
C PRO A 170 -12.26 -8.68 15.20
N GLU A 171 -12.76 -8.00 14.17
CA GLU A 171 -13.94 -7.13 14.30
C GLU A 171 -15.17 -8.00 14.65
N PRO A 172 -16.10 -7.52 15.51
CA PRO A 172 -17.34 -8.24 15.78
C PRO A 172 -18.19 -8.31 14.52
N VAL A 173 -18.54 -9.52 14.10
CA VAL A 173 -19.41 -9.72 12.92
C VAL A 173 -20.81 -9.25 13.25
N VAL A 174 -21.25 -8.17 12.60
CA VAL A 174 -22.61 -7.64 12.74
C VAL A 174 -23.60 -8.54 11.99
N GLU A 175 -24.04 -9.64 12.62
CA GLU A 175 -25.08 -10.51 12.08
C GLU A 175 -26.47 -9.87 12.19
N SER A 176 -26.78 -8.99 11.25
CA SER A 176 -28.14 -8.50 11.03
C SER A 176 -29.02 -9.60 10.41
N ARG A 177 -29.70 -10.38 11.25
CA ARG A 177 -30.84 -11.24 10.84
C ARG A 177 -32.10 -10.88 11.60
N GLN A 178 -33.22 -10.97 10.89
CA GLN A 178 -34.53 -10.53 11.33
C GLN A 178 -35.30 -11.69 12.00
N GLN A 179 -36.21 -11.33 12.91
CA GLN A 179 -37.34 -12.18 13.34
C GLN A 179 -38.30 -12.43 12.15
N PRO A 180 -39.28 -13.37 12.21
CA PRO A 180 -39.78 -14.10 13.39
C PRO A 180 -39.98 -15.63 13.20
N GLU A 181 -40.34 -16.34 14.29
CA GLU A 181 -41.58 -17.16 14.39
C GLU A 181 -41.76 -17.71 15.83
N GLN A 182 -42.95 -18.26 16.16
CA GLN A 182 -43.35 -18.69 17.52
C GLN A 182 -43.70 -20.18 17.55
N VAL A 183 -43.38 -20.91 18.65
CA VAL A 183 -44.25 -21.98 19.21
C VAL A 183 -43.89 -22.35 20.67
N VAL A 184 -44.92 -22.36 21.52
CA VAL A 184 -45.25 -23.17 22.74
C VAL A 184 -44.18 -24.18 23.24
N LEU A 185 -43.83 -24.32 24.54
CA LEU A 185 -44.61 -24.77 25.74
C LEU A 185 -43.91 -24.30 27.05
N GLU A 186 -44.61 -23.82 28.11
CA GLU A 186 -45.19 -24.57 29.26
C GLU A 186 -44.19 -25.48 30.03
N GLN A 187 -44.06 -25.49 31.38
CA GLN A 187 -44.68 -24.82 32.56
C GLN A 187 -43.62 -24.76 33.71
N GLY A 188 -43.75 -23.93 34.78
CA GLY A 188 -42.65 -23.85 35.78
C GLY A 188 -42.72 -23.14 37.15
N GLN A 189 -43.84 -22.54 37.60
CA GLN A 189 -44.08 -22.09 39.01
C GLN A 189 -43.18 -21.00 39.69
N ALA A 190 -43.74 -20.44 40.78
CA ALA A 190 -43.16 -19.55 41.82
C ALA A 190 -42.95 -18.03 41.53
N ARG A 191 -43.26 -17.23 42.56
CA ARG A 191 -43.25 -15.75 42.71
C ARG A 191 -42.46 -15.39 44.01
N PRO A 192 -42.42 -14.12 44.49
CA PRO A 192 -41.85 -12.88 43.92
C PRO A 192 -40.93 -12.12 44.92
N ALA A 193 -40.27 -11.03 44.49
CA ALA A 193 -39.74 -9.87 45.26
C ALA A 193 -38.56 -9.22 44.48
N ALA A 194 -38.28 -7.91 44.48
CA ALA A 194 -38.95 -6.74 45.04
C ALA A 194 -38.76 -5.50 44.10
N GLU A 195 -39.22 -4.31 44.50
CA GLU A 195 -39.28 -3.07 43.70
C GLU A 195 -38.07 -2.11 43.92
N THR A 196 -38.05 -0.96 43.22
CA THR A 196 -37.08 0.18 43.25
C THR A 196 -35.66 -0.13 42.72
N SER A 197 -34.98 0.70 41.91
CA SER A 197 -35.33 1.88 41.07
C SER A 197 -34.46 1.83 39.79
N GLN A 198 -34.51 2.67 38.73
CA GLN A 198 -34.91 4.07 38.49
C GLN A 198 -33.92 5.16 38.97
N GLU A 199 -33.81 6.24 38.18
CA GLU A 199 -32.82 7.36 38.24
C GLU A 199 -31.36 6.90 38.02
N ASP A 200 -30.73 7.14 36.86
CA ASP A 200 -30.33 8.41 36.22
C ASP A 200 -29.07 9.02 36.84
N ASP A 201 -27.96 8.94 36.12
CA ASP A 201 -26.92 9.98 36.17
C ASP A 201 -26.18 10.06 34.82
N ALA A 202 -25.79 11.26 34.43
CA ALA A 202 -25.22 11.53 33.11
C ALA A 202 -23.77 12.00 33.20
N PHE A 203 -22.89 11.42 32.39
CA PHE A 203 -21.55 11.98 32.18
C PHE A 203 -21.21 12.05 30.69
N CYS A 204 -21.14 13.27 30.18
CA CYS A 204 -20.68 13.63 28.84
C CYS A 204 -19.42 14.50 28.96
N GLU A 205 -18.56 14.45 27.94
CA GLU A 205 -17.31 15.24 27.79
C GLU A 205 -16.25 14.91 28.86
N GLU A 206 -15.04 14.47 28.53
CA GLU A 206 -14.06 15.06 27.61
C GLU A 206 -13.72 14.10 26.43
N GLY A 207 -13.05 14.49 25.35
CA GLY A 207 -12.41 15.75 24.97
C GLY A 207 -11.33 15.41 23.94
N GLU A 208 -11.23 16.11 22.81
CA GLU A 208 -10.32 15.72 21.73
C GLU A 208 -8.84 15.87 22.13
N PHE A 209 -8.04 14.83 21.90
CA PHE A 209 -6.63 15.00 21.58
C PHE A 209 -6.30 14.22 20.30
N SER A 210 -5.78 14.96 19.32
CA SER A 210 -5.28 14.39 18.07
C SER A 210 -3.75 14.38 18.12
N ASP A 211 -3.16 13.19 18.18
CA ASP A 211 -1.71 13.01 18.03
C ASP A 211 -1.31 13.26 16.57
N PHE A 212 -1.14 14.54 16.23
CA PHE A 212 -0.38 14.99 15.08
C PHE A 212 1.08 15.25 15.51
N GLU A 213 1.96 14.26 15.31
CA GLU A 213 3.43 14.38 15.25
C GLU A 213 4.00 12.94 15.06
N ASP A 214 4.82 12.59 14.07
CA ASP A 214 5.20 13.27 12.84
C ASP A 214 5.25 12.25 11.70
N ASP A 215 4.70 12.60 10.54
CA ASP A 215 4.84 11.80 9.32
C ASP A 215 4.69 12.73 8.10
N ASP A 216 5.66 13.68 8.03
CA ASP A 216 5.77 14.89 7.20
C ASP A 216 5.78 14.64 5.67
N LEU A 217 5.61 13.39 5.27
CA LEU A 217 5.29 13.01 3.90
C LEU A 217 3.85 13.49 3.59
N SER A 218 3.73 14.61 2.89
CA SER A 218 2.47 15.08 2.31
C SER A 218 1.65 13.93 1.71
N LYS A 219 0.31 13.97 1.77
CA LYS A 219 -0.57 12.88 1.29
C LYS A 219 -0.29 12.49 -0.18
N TYR A 220 0.26 13.41 -0.97
CA TYR A 220 0.76 13.14 -2.34
C TYR A 220 2.06 12.30 -2.37
N GLN A 221 3.00 12.51 -1.45
CA GLN A 221 4.21 11.70 -1.32
C GLN A 221 3.88 10.29 -0.82
N LYS A 222 3.03 10.15 0.21
CA LYS A 222 2.49 8.85 0.65
C LYS A 222 1.77 8.13 -0.50
N LEU A 223 1.05 8.86 -1.36
CA LEU A 223 0.44 8.29 -2.56
C LEU A 223 1.47 7.75 -3.56
N LEU A 224 2.65 8.34 -3.71
CA LEU A 224 3.69 7.84 -4.63
C LEU A 224 4.28 6.51 -4.15
N GLU A 225 4.42 6.33 -2.83
CA GLU A 225 5.07 5.18 -2.21
C GLU A 225 4.14 3.95 -2.04
N MET A 226 2.83 4.16 -1.85
CA MET A 226 1.86 3.06 -1.67
C MET A 226 1.71 2.14 -2.92
N PRO A 227 1.58 0.82 -2.76
CA PRO A 227 1.25 -0.11 -3.84
C PRO A 227 -0.21 0.04 -4.32
N VAL A 228 -0.48 -0.37 -5.57
CA VAL A 228 -1.80 -0.24 -6.22
C VAL A 228 -2.95 -0.83 -5.39
N SER A 229 -2.74 -1.98 -4.74
CA SER A 229 -3.74 -2.63 -3.88
C SER A 229 -4.15 -1.78 -2.68
N GLU A 230 -3.22 -0.99 -2.13
CA GLU A 230 -3.49 -0.08 -1.02
C GLU A 230 -4.14 1.22 -1.50
N LYS A 231 -3.73 1.75 -2.66
CA LYS A 231 -4.44 2.83 -3.36
C LYS A 231 -5.92 2.48 -3.61
N ILE A 232 -6.23 1.21 -3.89
CA ILE A 232 -7.62 0.72 -4.03
C ILE A 232 -8.36 0.66 -2.68
N LYS A 233 -7.70 0.29 -1.57
CA LYS A 233 -8.29 0.38 -0.22
C LYS A 233 -8.60 1.84 0.13
N MET A 234 -7.61 2.72 0.01
CA MET A 234 -7.75 4.16 0.30
C MET A 234 -8.76 4.86 -0.62
N ALA A 235 -8.97 4.37 -1.83
CA ALA A 235 -10.03 4.83 -2.72
C ALA A 235 -11.44 4.55 -2.17
N MET A 236 -11.62 3.51 -1.34
CA MET A 236 -12.89 3.09 -0.75
C MET A 236 -13.10 3.62 0.68
N THR A 237 -12.05 3.68 1.51
CA THR A 237 -12.15 4.14 2.90
C THR A 237 -11.85 5.62 3.09
N GLY A 238 -10.99 6.20 2.25
CA GLY A 238 -10.32 7.47 2.50
C GLY A 238 -11.13 8.74 2.24
N ASP A 239 -10.57 9.83 2.77
CA ASP A 239 -11.14 11.18 2.78
C ASP A 239 -11.28 11.80 1.39
N LYS A 240 -11.97 12.94 1.34
CA LYS A 240 -12.12 13.79 0.15
C LYS A 240 -10.78 14.13 -0.51
N GLU A 241 -9.72 14.36 0.27
CA GLU A 241 -8.38 14.63 -0.25
C GLU A 241 -7.75 13.41 -0.91
N TRP A 242 -7.78 12.25 -0.24
CA TRP A 242 -7.33 10.98 -0.80
C TRP A 242 -8.03 10.69 -2.12
N ARG A 243 -9.36 10.80 -2.18
CA ARG A 243 -10.13 10.64 -3.41
C ARG A 243 -9.76 11.67 -4.49
N THR A 244 -9.54 12.93 -4.12
CA THR A 244 -9.12 14.01 -5.04
C THR A 244 -7.73 13.76 -5.65
N LEU A 245 -6.81 13.12 -4.91
CA LEU A 245 -5.51 12.69 -5.42
C LEU A 245 -5.63 11.40 -6.26
N LEU A 246 -6.36 10.40 -5.77
CA LEU A 246 -6.58 9.11 -6.43
C LEU A 246 -7.41 9.22 -7.73
N LEU A 247 -8.19 10.29 -7.92
CA LEU A 247 -8.86 10.61 -9.19
C LEU A 247 -7.91 11.15 -10.29
N ARG A 248 -6.69 11.55 -9.92
CA ARG A 248 -5.62 11.96 -10.86
C ARG A 248 -4.67 10.82 -11.20
N GLU A 249 -4.85 9.64 -10.60
CA GLU A 249 -3.95 8.51 -10.81
C GLU A 249 -4.00 7.93 -12.23
N SER A 250 -2.87 7.40 -12.66
CA SER A 250 -2.68 6.75 -13.96
C SER A 250 -3.43 5.41 -14.06
N ASN A 251 -3.66 4.75 -12.92
CA ASN A 251 -4.21 3.40 -12.88
C ASN A 251 -5.76 3.40 -12.94
N LYS A 252 -6.30 2.75 -13.99
CA LYS A 252 -7.74 2.57 -14.20
C LYS A 252 -8.47 1.88 -13.04
N LEU A 253 -7.82 0.92 -12.36
CA LEU A 253 -8.46 0.19 -11.27
C LEU A 253 -8.68 1.11 -10.05
N VAL A 254 -7.67 1.90 -9.69
CA VAL A 254 -7.72 2.90 -8.61
C VAL A 254 -8.81 3.93 -8.88
N THR A 255 -8.80 4.56 -10.06
CA THR A 255 -9.81 5.56 -10.44
C THR A 255 -11.22 4.96 -10.52
N SER A 256 -11.37 3.69 -10.93
CA SER A 256 -12.65 2.97 -10.90
C SER A 256 -13.13 2.62 -9.48
N ALA A 257 -12.23 2.48 -8.52
CA ALA A 257 -12.56 2.23 -7.11
C ALA A 257 -13.07 3.51 -6.45
N VAL A 258 -12.44 4.68 -6.70
CA VAL A 258 -12.92 5.96 -6.15
C VAL A 258 -14.36 6.24 -6.61
N LEU A 259 -14.68 5.97 -7.87
CA LEU A 259 -16.04 6.11 -8.43
C LEU A 259 -17.04 5.04 -7.98
N LYS A 260 -16.61 4.06 -7.16
CA LYS A 260 -17.48 3.07 -6.51
C LYS A 260 -17.61 3.29 -4.99
N ASN A 261 -16.90 4.27 -4.44
CA ASN A 261 -16.95 4.61 -3.03
C ASN A 261 -18.33 5.21 -2.68
N PRO A 262 -19.09 4.66 -1.69
CA PRO A 262 -20.40 5.20 -1.31
C PRO A 262 -20.33 6.62 -0.71
N ARG A 263 -19.14 7.09 -0.28
CA ARG A 263 -18.90 8.44 0.28
C ARG A 263 -18.46 9.48 -0.76
N ILE A 264 -18.52 9.19 -2.07
CA ILE A 264 -18.15 10.15 -3.11
C ILE A 264 -19.24 11.24 -3.27
N SER A 265 -18.82 12.51 -3.29
CA SER A 265 -19.72 13.64 -3.50
C SER A 265 -19.97 13.94 -4.97
N GLU A 266 -21.13 14.53 -5.27
CA GLU A 266 -21.45 15.08 -6.60
C GLU A 266 -20.37 16.06 -7.10
N SER A 267 -19.75 16.83 -6.19
CA SER A 267 -18.71 17.80 -6.54
C SER A 267 -17.47 17.16 -7.16
N GLU A 268 -17.07 15.99 -6.65
CA GLU A 268 -15.95 15.19 -7.17
C GLU A 268 -16.33 14.59 -8.54
N VAL A 269 -17.57 14.10 -8.70
CA VAL A 269 -18.08 13.58 -9.98
C VAL A 269 -18.19 14.67 -11.05
N ILE A 270 -18.61 15.89 -10.68
CA ILE A 270 -18.66 17.05 -11.58
C ILE A 270 -17.25 17.45 -12.04
N MET A 271 -16.25 17.41 -11.15
CA MET A 271 -14.85 17.66 -11.50
C MET A 271 -14.33 16.64 -12.51
N VAL A 272 -14.62 15.35 -12.33
CA VAL A 272 -14.28 14.29 -13.28
C VAL A 272 -15.00 14.51 -14.63
N ALA A 273 -16.30 14.76 -14.63
CA ALA A 273 -17.07 14.94 -15.85
C ALA A 273 -16.69 16.21 -16.64
N LYS A 274 -16.12 17.23 -15.99
CA LYS A 274 -15.57 18.43 -16.63
C LYS A 274 -14.13 18.23 -17.15
N ASN A 275 -13.38 17.25 -16.63
CA ASN A 275 -12.01 16.97 -17.07
C ASN A 275 -11.96 16.10 -18.34
N ARG A 276 -11.55 16.70 -19.46
CA ARG A 276 -11.44 16.06 -20.78
C ARG A 276 -10.42 14.91 -20.85
N ALA A 277 -9.46 14.87 -19.92
CA ALA A 277 -8.45 13.82 -19.84
C ALA A 277 -8.95 12.57 -19.07
N SER A 278 -10.13 12.63 -18.44
CA SER A 278 -10.70 11.48 -17.74
C SER A 278 -10.95 10.30 -18.67
N SER A 279 -10.68 9.10 -18.16
CA SER A 279 -10.72 7.87 -18.95
C SER A 279 -12.16 7.49 -19.32
N ASP A 280 -12.29 6.75 -20.43
CA ASP A 280 -13.58 6.26 -20.94
C ASP A 280 -14.36 5.45 -19.88
N ASP A 281 -13.64 4.59 -19.13
CA ASP A 281 -14.19 3.79 -18.05
C ASP A 281 -14.79 4.63 -16.91
N MET A 282 -14.17 5.77 -16.56
CA MET A 282 -14.71 6.69 -15.55
C MET A 282 -16.03 7.29 -16.02
N ILE A 283 -16.08 7.77 -17.27
CA ILE A 283 -17.29 8.33 -17.87
C ILE A 283 -18.39 7.26 -18.01
N ARG A 284 -18.02 6.02 -18.34
CA ARG A 284 -18.95 4.88 -18.43
C ARG A 284 -19.56 4.50 -17.08
N ILE A 285 -18.80 4.56 -15.98
CA ILE A 285 -19.32 4.39 -14.62
C ILE A 285 -20.31 5.52 -14.29
N ILE A 286 -19.95 6.78 -14.59
CA ILE A 286 -20.83 7.94 -14.32
C ILE A 286 -22.15 7.83 -15.14
N LEU A 287 -22.10 7.34 -16.38
CA LEU A 287 -23.26 7.13 -17.24
C LEU A 287 -24.17 5.95 -16.82
N LEU A 288 -23.70 5.06 -15.94
CA LEU A 288 -24.45 3.94 -15.40
C LEU A 288 -25.25 4.33 -14.14
N ASN A 289 -24.69 5.22 -13.32
CA ASN A 289 -25.28 5.67 -12.06
C ASN A 289 -26.44 6.66 -12.31
N LYS A 290 -27.68 6.13 -12.27
CA LYS A 290 -28.92 6.88 -12.53
C LYS A 290 -29.05 8.15 -11.69
N GLU A 291 -28.63 8.09 -10.41
CA GLU A 291 -28.72 9.20 -9.47
C GLU A 291 -27.91 10.40 -9.95
N TRP A 292 -26.60 10.25 -10.18
CA TRP A 292 -25.75 11.31 -10.72
C TRP A 292 -26.26 11.88 -12.04
N VAL A 293 -26.84 11.02 -12.90
CA VAL A 293 -27.45 11.43 -14.18
C VAL A 293 -28.74 12.25 -14.00
N LYS A 294 -29.34 12.36 -12.79
CA LYS A 294 -30.41 13.33 -12.50
C LYS A 294 -29.89 14.77 -12.46
N HIS A 295 -28.69 14.99 -11.90
CA HIS A 295 -28.16 16.32 -11.56
C HIS A 295 -27.79 17.12 -12.81
N TYR A 296 -28.21 18.39 -12.83
CA TYR A 296 -28.13 19.23 -14.03
C TYR A 296 -26.69 19.48 -14.51
N GLU A 297 -25.79 19.85 -13.60
CA GLU A 297 -24.38 20.09 -13.93
C GLU A 297 -23.66 18.83 -14.44
N ILE A 298 -24.05 17.64 -13.96
CA ILE A 298 -23.51 16.36 -14.45
C ILE A 298 -24.02 16.08 -15.87
N LYS A 299 -25.32 16.25 -16.16
CA LYS A 299 -25.86 16.16 -17.54
C LYS A 299 -25.14 17.11 -18.50
N LYS A 300 -24.93 18.36 -18.07
CA LYS A 300 -24.27 19.43 -18.85
C LYS A 300 -22.81 19.11 -19.15
N ALA A 301 -22.06 18.64 -18.16
CA ALA A 301 -20.67 18.21 -18.35
C ALA A 301 -20.59 17.00 -19.30
N LEU A 302 -21.39 15.95 -19.06
CA LEU A 302 -21.42 14.74 -19.89
C LEU A 302 -21.87 15.01 -21.34
N ALA A 303 -22.76 15.98 -21.59
CA ALA A 303 -23.20 16.35 -22.94
C ALA A 303 -22.07 16.98 -23.79
N VAL A 304 -21.04 17.53 -23.14
CA VAL A 304 -19.89 18.20 -23.78
C VAL A 304 -18.64 17.31 -23.82
N HIS A 305 -18.53 16.33 -22.93
CA HIS A 305 -17.32 15.52 -22.75
C HIS A 305 -17.01 14.62 -23.97
N PRO A 306 -15.76 14.61 -24.50
CA PRO A 306 -15.42 13.94 -25.76
C PRO A 306 -15.44 12.40 -25.70
N ARG A 307 -15.44 11.80 -24.51
CA ARG A 307 -15.61 10.34 -24.31
C ARG A 307 -17.06 9.90 -24.10
N THR A 308 -18.02 10.81 -23.99
CA THR A 308 -19.44 10.41 -23.85
C THR A 308 -19.93 9.83 -25.17
N PRO A 309 -20.48 8.59 -25.21
CA PRO A 309 -21.05 8.02 -26.43
C PRO A 309 -22.13 8.95 -27.02
N LEU A 310 -22.00 9.28 -28.31
CA LEU A 310 -22.78 10.34 -28.96
C LEU A 310 -24.29 10.25 -28.69
N GLN A 311 -24.84 9.04 -28.72
CA GLN A 311 -26.26 8.76 -28.47
C GLN A 311 -26.74 9.13 -27.05
N LYS A 312 -25.87 9.12 -26.04
CA LYS A 312 -26.16 9.58 -24.68
C LYS A 312 -26.08 11.11 -24.60
N ALA A 313 -25.02 11.71 -25.16
CA ALA A 313 -24.86 13.16 -25.21
C ALA A 313 -26.01 13.88 -25.95
N MET A 314 -26.48 13.32 -27.08
CA MET A 314 -27.64 13.84 -27.81
C MET A 314 -28.92 13.87 -26.95
N ARG A 315 -29.14 12.85 -26.09
CA ARG A 315 -30.30 12.81 -25.18
C ARG A 315 -30.18 13.86 -24.08
N PHE A 316 -28.99 14.07 -23.51
CA PHE A 316 -28.80 15.06 -22.44
C PHE A 316 -29.03 16.51 -22.92
N MET A 317 -28.66 16.85 -24.16
CA MET A 317 -28.92 18.18 -24.72
C MET A 317 -30.40 18.59 -24.75
N GLY A 318 -31.34 17.65 -24.84
CA GLY A 318 -32.78 17.95 -24.78
C GLY A 318 -33.20 18.61 -23.46
N PHE A 319 -32.50 18.29 -22.37
CA PHE A 319 -32.76 18.82 -21.03
C PHE A 319 -32.00 20.11 -20.70
N LEU A 320 -31.18 20.65 -21.61
CA LEU A 320 -30.36 21.84 -21.34
C LEU A 320 -31.12 23.15 -21.59
N SER A 321 -30.74 24.17 -20.82
CA SER A 321 -31.28 25.54 -20.91
C SER A 321 -30.91 26.21 -22.23
N GLU A 322 -31.65 27.24 -22.60
CA GLU A 322 -31.36 28.08 -23.78
C GLU A 322 -30.00 28.78 -23.67
N LYS A 323 -29.56 29.11 -22.44
CA LYS A 323 -28.24 29.71 -22.18
C LYS A 323 -27.13 28.70 -22.48
N ASP A 324 -27.19 27.52 -21.85
CA ASP A 324 -26.17 26.48 -22.01
C ASP A 324 -26.10 25.97 -23.47
N LEU A 325 -27.24 25.81 -24.16
CA LEU A 325 -27.26 25.46 -25.58
C LEU A 325 -26.60 26.53 -26.46
N LYS A 326 -26.77 27.82 -26.13
CA LYS A 326 -26.14 28.95 -26.84
C LYS A 326 -24.62 28.93 -26.65
N ASP A 327 -24.14 28.64 -25.45
CA ASP A 327 -22.71 28.57 -25.15
C ASP A 327 -22.05 27.34 -25.79
N ILE A 328 -22.72 26.18 -25.77
CA ILE A 328 -22.30 24.97 -26.50
C ILE A 328 -22.25 25.24 -28.02
N SER A 329 -23.22 25.99 -28.57
CA SER A 329 -23.29 26.30 -30.00
C SER A 329 -22.12 27.18 -30.50
N ARG A 330 -21.51 27.97 -29.60
CA ARG A 330 -20.39 28.87 -29.85
C ARG A 330 -19.03 28.25 -29.55
N SER A 331 -19.00 27.17 -28.76
CA SER A 331 -17.77 26.60 -28.22
C SER A 331 -17.05 25.70 -29.22
N LYS A 332 -15.96 26.21 -29.82
CA LYS A 332 -15.03 25.43 -30.68
C LYS A 332 -14.43 24.18 -30.00
N GLN A 333 -14.56 24.07 -28.68
CA GLN A 333 -14.02 22.99 -27.86
C GLN A 333 -14.94 21.76 -27.73
N VAL A 334 -16.03 21.67 -28.49
CA VAL A 334 -17.06 20.61 -28.38
C VAL A 334 -17.16 19.85 -29.72
N PRO A 335 -17.39 18.52 -29.75
CA PRO A 335 -17.51 17.78 -31.01
C PRO A 335 -18.56 18.40 -31.96
N GLN A 336 -18.22 18.56 -33.23
CA GLN A 336 -19.02 19.33 -34.21
C GLN A 336 -20.47 18.85 -34.37
N ALA A 337 -20.72 17.55 -34.17
CA ALA A 337 -22.08 16.98 -34.16
C ALA A 337 -22.94 17.52 -33.00
N ILE A 338 -22.35 17.69 -31.81
CA ILE A 338 -22.99 18.27 -30.62
C ILE A 338 -23.30 19.74 -30.86
N ALA A 339 -22.32 20.55 -31.30
CA ALA A 339 -22.50 21.96 -31.60
C ALA A 339 -23.54 22.21 -32.71
N THR A 340 -23.67 21.29 -33.67
CA THR A 340 -24.69 21.36 -34.73
C THR A 340 -26.08 20.98 -34.24
N ASN A 341 -26.23 19.96 -33.38
CA ASN A 341 -27.52 19.66 -32.76
C ASN A 341 -27.95 20.75 -31.77
N ALA A 342 -27.02 21.37 -31.03
CA ALA A 342 -27.31 22.52 -30.16
C ALA A 342 -27.90 23.70 -30.96
N ARG A 343 -27.34 24.04 -32.13
CA ARG A 343 -27.91 25.05 -33.05
C ARG A 343 -29.33 24.68 -33.51
N ARG A 344 -29.56 23.40 -33.86
CA ARG A 344 -30.89 22.90 -34.23
C ARG A 344 -31.91 23.01 -33.09
N LEU A 345 -31.52 22.67 -31.86
CA LEU A 345 -32.38 22.76 -30.68
C LEU A 345 -32.71 24.21 -30.30
N LEU A 346 -31.76 25.15 -30.46
CA LEU A 346 -32.02 26.58 -30.29
C LEU A 346 -33.04 27.09 -31.31
N ALA A 347 -32.86 26.77 -32.60
CA ALA A 347 -33.77 27.17 -33.68
C ALA A 347 -35.18 26.57 -33.53
N ALA A 348 -35.31 25.39 -32.90
CA ALA A 348 -36.59 24.81 -32.54
C ALA A 348 -37.23 25.56 -31.34
N LYS A 349 -36.48 25.82 -30.26
CA LYS A 349 -37.00 26.58 -29.10
C LYS A 349 -37.40 28.01 -29.48
N SER A 350 -36.66 28.67 -30.37
CA SER A 350 -37.01 30.02 -30.87
C SER A 350 -38.11 30.05 -31.93
N ARG A 351 -38.71 28.91 -32.28
CA ARG A 351 -39.92 28.80 -33.13
C ARG A 351 -41.17 28.43 -32.31
N ASN A 352 -40.96 28.01 -31.05
CA ASN A 352 -42.01 27.71 -30.07
C ASN A 352 -42.19 28.85 -29.03
N ARG A 353 -41.58 30.00 -29.29
CA ARG A 353 -41.93 31.32 -28.73
C ARG A 353 -42.43 32.20 -29.87
#